data_AF-A0A356AXZ9-F1
#
_entry.id   AF-A0A356AXZ9-F1
#
_cell.length_a   1.000
_cell.length_b   1.000
_cell.length_c   1.000
_cell.angle_alpha   90.00
_cell.angle_beta   90.00
_cell.angle_gamma   90.00
#
_symmetry.space_group_name_H-M   'P 1'
#
loop_
_entity.id
_entity.type
_entity.pdbx_description
1 polymer ?
#
loop_
_entity_poly.entity_id
_entity_poly.type
_entity_poly.pdbx_seq_one_letter_code
_entity_poly.pdbx_strand_id
1 'polypeptide(L)'
;MYRILAFTGAGISKASGIPTFEDMGNIREKLSRDYFNENTEDFYQVLMEMKKVCQIAQPNPAHLALARYDVPVITMNIDGLHKRAGSKNVLEIHGSLDYVHCESCKKQYDYSVLNRTLYCDTCHKKLQPNVVLYGDNIPLYAQASKMIMDAKEVLVVGTSFVTSTSWIFTDMAKARGTKVTLINDNAEAKVQKYLQGIFDKE
;
A
#
# COMPACT_ATOMS: atom_id res chain seq x y z
N MET A 1 11.26 4.71 19.37
CA MET A 1 10.54 3.45 19.63
C MET A 1 9.05 3.75 19.57
N TYR A 2 8.31 3.14 18.64
CA TYR A 2 6.89 3.44 18.44
C TYR A 2 6.03 2.72 19.49
N ARG A 3 5.01 3.39 20.04
CA ARG A 3 4.02 2.72 20.91
C ARG A 3 3.22 1.68 20.11
N ILE A 4 2.75 2.07 18.93
CA ILE A 4 2.05 1.23 17.96
C ILE A 4 2.57 1.60 16.56
N LEU A 5 2.75 0.60 15.72
CA LEU A 5 2.96 0.74 14.29
C LEU A 5 1.82 0.02 13.56
N ALA A 6 1.17 0.68 12.60
CA ALA A 6 0.18 0.02 11.75
C ALA A 6 0.83 -0.60 10.52
N PHE A 7 0.49 -1.85 10.22
CA PHE A 7 0.84 -2.52 8.96
C PHE A 7 -0.45 -2.89 8.22
N THR A 8 -0.68 -2.29 7.05
CA THR A 8 -2.00 -2.29 6.40
C THR A 8 -1.97 -2.91 5.01
N GLY A 9 -3.06 -3.62 4.67
CA GLY A 9 -3.34 -4.15 3.34
C GLY A 9 -4.70 -3.70 2.80
N ALA A 10 -5.10 -4.23 1.64
CA ALA A 10 -6.25 -3.74 0.87
C ALA A 10 -7.58 -3.75 1.67
N GLY A 11 -7.73 -4.67 2.63
CA GLY A 11 -8.94 -4.78 3.45
C GLY A 11 -9.27 -3.51 4.26
N ILE A 12 -8.27 -2.69 4.62
CA ILE A 12 -8.53 -1.40 5.30
C ILE A 12 -9.30 -0.42 4.41
N SER A 13 -9.14 -0.54 3.08
CA SER A 13 -9.73 0.36 2.08
C SER A 13 -11.08 -0.15 1.53
N LYS A 14 -11.56 -1.32 1.99
CA LYS A 14 -12.82 -1.91 1.53
C LYS A 14 -14.03 -1.01 1.80
N ALA A 15 -14.12 -0.45 3.01
CA ALA A 15 -15.16 0.51 3.37
C ALA A 15 -15.06 1.86 2.61
N SER A 16 -13.96 2.10 1.89
CA SER A 16 -13.77 3.25 1.00
C SER A 16 -14.18 2.96 -0.44
N GLY A 17 -14.76 1.78 -0.73
CA GLY A 17 -15.17 1.37 -2.07
C GLY A 17 -14.03 0.83 -2.94
N ILE A 18 -12.83 0.60 -2.38
CA ILE A 18 -11.73 -0.03 -3.11
C ILE A 18 -11.84 -1.56 -2.95
N PRO A 19 -12.01 -2.32 -4.05
CA PRO A 19 -12.11 -3.77 -3.99
C PRO A 19 -10.80 -4.40 -3.50
N THR A 20 -10.89 -5.52 -2.79
CA THR A 20 -9.71 -6.31 -2.47
C THR A 20 -9.33 -7.19 -3.66
N PHE A 21 -8.11 -7.71 -3.70
CA PHE A 21 -7.72 -8.62 -4.78
C PHE A 21 -8.54 -9.92 -4.83
N GLU A 22 -9.21 -10.31 -3.74
CA GLU A 22 -10.13 -11.46 -3.75
C GLU A 22 -11.43 -11.14 -4.49
N ASP A 23 -11.83 -9.87 -4.51
CA ASP A 23 -13.03 -9.38 -5.20
C ASP A 23 -12.78 -9.15 -6.71
N MET A 24 -11.52 -9.22 -7.17
CA MET A 24 -11.10 -8.79 -8.52
C MET A 24 -10.69 -9.95 -9.45
N GLY A 25 -11.03 -11.20 -9.11
CA GLY A 25 -10.73 -12.37 -9.93
C GLY A 25 -9.23 -12.52 -10.26
N ASN A 26 -8.89 -12.67 -11.54
CA ASN A 26 -7.53 -12.97 -12.00
C ASN A 26 -6.63 -11.74 -12.13
N ILE A 27 -7.01 -10.57 -11.59
CA ILE A 27 -6.22 -9.33 -11.74
C ILE A 27 -4.77 -9.50 -11.26
N ARG A 28 -4.52 -10.38 -10.28
CA ARG A 28 -3.18 -10.63 -9.74
C ARG A 28 -2.20 -11.16 -10.79
N GLU A 29 -2.68 -11.97 -11.73
CA GLU A 29 -1.86 -12.53 -12.82
C GLU A 29 -1.31 -11.42 -13.71
N LYS A 30 -2.10 -10.34 -13.86
CA LYS A 30 -1.74 -9.16 -14.64
C LYS A 30 -0.81 -8.18 -13.90
N LEU A 31 -0.56 -8.37 -12.60
CA LEU A 31 0.25 -7.47 -11.77
C LEU A 31 1.67 -8.02 -11.51
N SER A 32 2.20 -8.85 -12.43
CA SER A 32 3.55 -9.38 -12.37
C SER A 32 4.52 -8.63 -13.28
N ARG A 33 5.82 -8.69 -12.95
CA ARG A 33 6.90 -8.10 -13.75
C ARG A 33 6.93 -8.69 -15.16
N ASP A 34 6.74 -10.00 -15.27
CA ASP A 34 6.73 -10.70 -16.56
C ASP A 34 5.53 -10.26 -17.40
N TYR A 35 4.33 -10.19 -16.81
CA TYR A 35 3.15 -9.71 -17.52
C TYR A 35 3.32 -8.28 -18.03
N PHE A 36 3.89 -7.38 -17.21
CA PHE A 36 4.20 -6.01 -17.65
C PHE A 36 5.20 -5.99 -18.82
N ASN A 37 6.19 -6.88 -18.82
CA ASN A 37 7.19 -6.93 -19.89
C ASN A 37 6.59 -7.39 -21.22
N GLU A 38 5.68 -8.36 -21.18
CA GLU A 38 5.06 -8.98 -22.35
C GLU A 38 3.80 -8.25 -22.84
N ASN A 39 3.03 -7.65 -21.94
CA ASN A 39 1.68 -7.11 -22.18
C ASN A 39 1.54 -5.68 -21.62
N THR A 40 2.49 -4.79 -21.95
CA THR A 40 2.60 -3.45 -21.35
C THR A 40 1.32 -2.62 -21.49
N GLU A 41 0.69 -2.61 -22.66
CA GLU A 41 -0.52 -1.84 -22.93
C GLU A 41 -1.68 -2.27 -22.03
N ASP A 42 -1.96 -3.58 -21.97
CA ASP A 42 -3.03 -4.14 -21.12
C ASP A 42 -2.72 -3.91 -19.63
N PHE A 43 -1.47 -4.11 -19.22
CA PHE A 43 -1.02 -3.80 -17.86
C PHE A 43 -1.34 -2.35 -17.45
N TYR A 44 -1.07 -1.38 -18.32
CA TYR A 44 -1.35 0.02 -18.01
C TYR A 44 -2.84 0.34 -18.02
N GLN A 45 -3.64 -0.32 -18.85
CA GLN A 45 -5.10 -0.20 -18.79
C GLN A 45 -5.63 -0.65 -17.42
N VAL A 46 -5.14 -1.78 -16.90
CA VAL A 46 -5.48 -2.26 -15.55
C VAL A 46 -5.10 -1.23 -14.48
N LEU A 47 -3.87 -0.69 -14.50
CA LEU A 47 -3.47 0.32 -13.52
C LEU A 47 -4.28 1.62 -13.62
N MET A 48 -4.66 2.05 -14.83
CA MET A 48 -5.52 3.22 -15.01
C MET A 48 -6.91 3.00 -14.41
N GLU A 49 -7.49 1.82 -14.57
CA GLU A 49 -8.78 1.48 -13.95
C GLU A 49 -8.68 1.50 -12.42
N MET A 50 -7.62 0.90 -11.86
CA MET A 50 -7.34 0.96 -10.42
C MET A 50 -7.19 2.42 -9.95
N LYS A 51 -6.47 3.25 -10.71
CA LYS A 51 -6.28 4.67 -10.38
C LYS A 51 -7.60 5.43 -10.34
N LYS A 52 -8.51 5.19 -11.30
CA LYS A 52 -9.85 5.83 -11.31
C LYS A 52 -10.63 5.52 -10.03
N VAL A 53 -10.62 4.26 -9.59
CA VAL A 53 -11.27 3.84 -8.34
C VAL A 53 -10.62 4.53 -7.13
N CYS A 54 -9.27 4.54 -7.07
CA CYS A 54 -8.54 5.15 -5.97
C CYS A 54 -8.74 6.68 -5.90
N GLN A 55 -8.93 7.36 -7.03
CA GLN A 55 -9.09 8.83 -7.09
C GLN A 55 -10.41 9.30 -6.50
N ILE A 56 -11.50 8.54 -6.67
CA ILE A 56 -12.81 8.91 -6.14
C ILE A 56 -13.02 8.44 -4.69
N ALA A 57 -12.26 7.44 -4.25
CA ALA A 57 -12.35 6.89 -2.90
C ALA A 57 -11.94 7.92 -1.83
N GLN A 58 -12.68 7.94 -0.72
CA GLN A 58 -12.40 8.82 0.43
C GLN A 58 -11.88 8.00 1.63
N PRO A 59 -11.01 8.59 2.48
CA PRO A 59 -10.60 7.96 3.72
C PRO A 59 -11.79 7.57 4.59
N ASN A 60 -11.82 6.31 5.03
CA ASN A 60 -12.83 5.83 5.98
C ASN A 60 -12.36 6.03 7.44
N PRO A 61 -13.22 5.76 8.44
CA PRO A 61 -12.88 5.96 9.85
C PRO A 61 -11.61 5.25 10.34
N ALA A 62 -11.19 4.12 9.75
CA ALA A 62 -9.93 3.47 10.12
C ALA A 62 -8.71 4.33 9.76
N HIS A 63 -8.70 4.88 8.54
CA HIS A 63 -7.63 5.78 8.09
C HIS A 63 -7.61 7.06 8.93
N LEU A 64 -8.78 7.65 9.17
CA LEU A 64 -8.91 8.86 9.97
C LEU A 64 -8.46 8.64 11.42
N ALA A 65 -8.73 7.47 12.00
CA ALA A 65 -8.26 7.13 13.34
C ALA A 65 -6.74 7.01 13.40
N LEU A 66 -6.12 6.31 12.44
CA LEU A 66 -4.65 6.21 12.35
C LEU A 66 -4.00 7.60 12.22
N ALA A 67 -4.56 8.47 11.39
CA ALA A 67 -4.10 9.84 11.23
C ALA A 67 -4.28 10.67 12.51
N ARG A 68 -5.46 10.60 13.15
CA ARG A 68 -5.80 11.33 14.38
C ARG A 68 -4.84 11.02 15.53
N TYR A 69 -4.48 9.75 15.69
CA TYR A 69 -3.58 9.30 16.76
C TYR A 69 -2.09 9.32 16.35
N ASP A 70 -1.76 9.90 15.19
CA ASP A 70 -0.41 9.99 14.64
C ASP A 70 0.34 8.63 14.63
N VAL A 71 -0.41 7.56 14.33
CA VAL A 71 0.14 6.21 14.27
C VAL A 71 0.94 6.08 12.98
N PRO A 72 2.24 5.73 13.04
CA PRO A 72 3.03 5.48 11.84
C PRO A 72 2.46 4.28 11.09
N VAL A 73 2.47 4.35 9.76
CA VAL A 73 1.85 3.35 8.88
C VAL A 73 2.89 2.79 7.92
N ILE A 74 3.00 1.47 7.86
CA ILE A 74 3.51 0.75 6.69
C ILE A 74 2.30 0.25 5.92
N THR A 75 2.24 0.51 4.61
CA THR A 75 1.10 0.08 3.79
C THR A 75 1.55 -0.64 2.52
N MET A 76 0.90 -1.76 2.25
CA MET A 76 0.96 -2.46 0.96
C MET A 76 0.06 -1.83 -0.10
N ASN A 77 -0.77 -0.85 0.28
CA ASN A 77 -1.72 -0.22 -0.63
C ASN A 77 -1.04 0.89 -1.44
N ILE A 78 -1.53 1.07 -2.65
CA ILE A 78 -1.06 2.08 -3.62
C ILE A 78 -2.10 3.20 -3.81
N ASP A 79 -3.14 3.22 -2.97
CA ASP A 79 -4.35 4.04 -3.12
C ASP A 79 -4.22 5.48 -2.61
N GLY A 80 -3.21 5.76 -1.78
CA GLY A 80 -2.95 7.07 -1.17
C GLY A 80 -3.92 7.49 -0.06
N LEU A 81 -4.83 6.61 0.40
CA LEU A 81 -5.87 6.97 1.37
C LEU A 81 -5.29 7.37 2.74
N HIS A 82 -4.19 6.75 3.19
CA HIS A 82 -3.52 7.14 4.44
C HIS A 82 -3.03 8.60 4.41
N LYS A 83 -2.39 9.01 3.31
CA LYS A 83 -1.94 10.39 3.13
C LYS A 83 -3.13 11.35 3.07
N ARG A 84 -4.18 11.01 2.31
CA ARG A 84 -5.42 11.82 2.23
C ARG A 84 -6.14 11.94 3.58
N ALA A 85 -6.02 10.95 4.46
CA ALA A 85 -6.56 10.99 5.82
C ALA A 85 -5.78 11.94 6.75
N GLY A 86 -4.58 12.36 6.37
CA GLY A 86 -3.70 13.22 7.17
C GLY A 86 -2.63 12.46 7.97
N SER A 87 -2.39 11.17 7.71
CA SER A 87 -1.31 10.43 8.35
C SER A 87 0.05 11.02 7.96
N LYS A 88 0.88 11.37 8.94
CA LYS A 88 2.15 12.08 8.71
C LYS A 88 3.32 11.16 8.37
N ASN A 89 3.34 9.95 8.91
CA ASN A 89 4.41 8.97 8.70
C ASN A 89 3.86 7.73 8.00
N VAL A 90 3.90 7.74 6.68
CA VAL A 90 3.38 6.65 5.83
C VAL A 90 4.51 6.11 4.95
N LEU A 91 4.77 4.81 5.07
CA LEU A 91 5.71 4.06 4.25
C LEU A 91 4.93 3.17 3.27
N GLU A 92 4.83 3.61 2.02
CA GLU A 92 4.18 2.89 0.91
C GLU A 92 5.14 1.87 0.30
N ILE A 93 5.17 0.66 0.86
CA ILE A 93 6.18 -0.34 0.48
C ILE A 93 5.95 -0.94 -0.91
N HIS A 94 4.75 -0.83 -1.46
CA HIS A 94 4.43 -1.27 -2.83
C HIS A 94 4.33 -0.10 -3.83
N GLY A 95 4.79 1.09 -3.45
CA GLY A 95 4.75 2.28 -4.31
C GLY A 95 3.38 2.97 -4.34
N SER A 96 3.12 3.73 -5.40
CA SER A 96 1.90 4.54 -5.55
C SER A 96 1.49 4.71 -7.01
N LEU A 97 0.22 5.06 -7.23
CA LEU A 97 -0.33 5.35 -8.56
C LEU A 97 -0.14 6.83 -8.97
N ASP A 98 0.85 7.53 -8.41
CA ASP A 98 1.02 8.97 -8.60
C ASP A 98 1.68 9.31 -9.94
N TYR A 99 2.71 8.55 -10.33
CA TYR A 99 3.49 8.81 -11.54
C TYR A 99 4.03 7.52 -12.19
N VAL A 100 4.48 7.66 -13.43
CA VAL A 100 5.37 6.71 -14.13
C VAL A 100 6.72 7.36 -14.40
N HIS A 101 7.77 6.59 -14.67
CA HIS A 101 9.12 7.15 -14.79
C HIS A 101 9.99 6.46 -15.85
N CYS A 102 10.94 7.18 -16.47
CA CYS A 102 12.00 6.55 -17.29
C CYS A 102 13.14 6.14 -16.35
N GLU A 103 13.43 4.84 -16.26
CA GLU A 103 14.57 4.36 -15.46
C GLU A 103 15.93 4.85 -15.96
N SER A 104 16.05 5.15 -17.26
CA SER A 104 17.30 5.61 -17.86
C SER A 104 17.63 7.08 -17.57
N CYS A 105 16.67 8.00 -17.70
CA CYS A 105 16.89 9.43 -17.47
C CYS A 105 16.26 9.98 -16.18
N LYS A 106 15.58 9.13 -15.40
CA LYS A 106 14.92 9.43 -14.11
C LYS A 106 13.77 10.45 -14.17
N LYS A 107 13.39 10.92 -15.36
CA LYS A 107 12.23 11.81 -15.52
C LYS A 107 10.93 11.10 -15.12
N GLN A 108 10.11 11.79 -14.33
CA GLN A 108 8.78 11.36 -13.89
C GLN A 108 7.69 12.04 -14.71
N TYR A 109 6.57 11.35 -14.86
CA TYR A 109 5.41 11.79 -15.60
C TYR A 109 4.14 11.42 -14.84
N ASP A 110 3.14 12.30 -14.84
CA ASP A 110 1.81 11.92 -14.40
C ASP A 110 1.27 10.77 -15.26
N TYR A 111 0.43 9.91 -14.68
CA TYR A 111 -0.18 8.77 -15.38
C TYR A 111 -0.94 9.16 -16.66
N SER A 112 -1.44 10.40 -16.77
CA SER A 112 -2.09 10.90 -17.99
C SER A 112 -1.21 10.86 -19.24
N VAL A 113 0.13 10.80 -19.09
CA VAL A 113 1.06 10.64 -20.23
C VAL A 113 0.78 9.35 -21.00
N LEU A 114 0.32 8.30 -20.30
CA LEU A 114 0.07 6.98 -20.86
C LEU A 114 -1.13 6.96 -21.83
N ASN A 115 -1.99 7.98 -21.81
CA ASN A 115 -3.03 8.18 -22.82
C ASN A 115 -2.44 8.54 -24.20
N ARG A 116 -1.18 8.95 -24.24
CA ARG A 116 -0.48 9.43 -25.45
C ARG A 116 0.68 8.53 -25.84
N THR A 117 1.46 8.05 -24.87
CA THR A 117 2.67 7.25 -25.13
C THR A 117 3.06 6.43 -23.90
N LEU A 118 3.60 5.23 -24.15
CA LEU A 118 4.22 4.38 -23.14
C LEU A 118 5.74 4.58 -23.04
N TYR A 119 6.29 5.50 -23.83
CA TYR A 119 7.71 5.74 -23.97
C TYR A 119 8.06 7.17 -23.56
N CYS A 120 9.23 7.31 -22.96
CA CYS A 120 9.80 8.58 -22.56
C CYS A 120 10.08 9.48 -23.77
N ASP A 121 9.77 10.77 -23.65
CA ASP A 121 9.99 11.78 -24.69
C ASP A 121 11.47 12.11 -24.94
N THR A 122 12.35 11.76 -24.00
CA THR A 122 13.78 12.09 -24.03
C THR A 122 14.63 10.87 -24.38
N CYS A 123 14.38 9.76 -23.69
CA CYS A 123 15.21 8.55 -23.73
C CYS A 123 14.64 7.47 -24.70
N HIS A 124 13.38 7.65 -25.15
CA HIS A 124 12.58 6.66 -25.91
C HIS A 124 12.49 5.26 -25.29
N LYS A 125 12.93 5.08 -24.04
CA LYS A 125 12.74 3.85 -23.27
C LYS A 125 11.31 3.80 -22.72
N LYS A 126 10.82 2.56 -22.55
CA LYS A 126 9.54 2.26 -21.93
C LYS A 126 9.46 2.89 -20.53
N LEU A 127 8.37 3.58 -20.26
CA LEU A 127 8.07 4.12 -18.94
C LEU A 127 7.75 2.95 -18.00
N GLN A 128 8.26 3.05 -16.78
CA GLN A 128 8.08 2.07 -15.73
C GLN A 128 7.02 2.55 -14.73
N PRO A 129 6.16 1.65 -14.24
CA PRO A 129 5.20 1.99 -13.21
C PRO A 129 5.92 2.30 -11.89
N ASN A 130 5.32 3.15 -11.04
CA ASN A 130 5.79 3.37 -9.67
C ASN A 130 5.10 2.43 -8.67
N VAL A 131 4.88 1.17 -9.06
CA VAL A 131 4.32 0.14 -8.17
C VAL A 131 5.24 -1.07 -8.15
N VAL A 132 5.27 -1.77 -7.01
CA VAL A 132 6.02 -3.03 -6.87
C VAL A 132 5.16 -4.17 -7.40
N LEU A 133 5.69 -4.90 -8.38
CA LEU A 133 4.98 -6.01 -9.04
C LEU A 133 5.35 -7.35 -8.41
N TYR A 134 4.53 -8.37 -8.67
CA TYR A 134 4.94 -9.74 -8.38
C TYR A 134 6.23 -10.06 -9.16
N GLY A 135 7.27 -10.51 -8.45
CA GLY A 135 8.61 -10.73 -8.99
C GLY A 135 9.60 -9.59 -8.70
N ASP A 136 9.14 -8.43 -8.26
CA ASP A 136 10.02 -7.32 -7.89
C ASP A 136 10.52 -7.42 -6.44
N ASN A 137 11.69 -6.82 -6.20
CA ASN A 137 12.15 -6.53 -4.85
C ASN A 137 11.35 -5.36 -4.26
N ILE A 138 11.03 -5.41 -2.96
CA ILE A 138 10.44 -4.29 -2.23
C ILE A 138 11.54 -3.26 -1.90
N PRO A 139 11.58 -2.07 -2.53
CA PRO A 139 12.70 -1.15 -2.33
C PRO A 139 12.84 -0.65 -0.89
N LEU A 140 11.71 -0.53 -0.18
CA LEU A 140 11.63 -0.02 1.19
C LEU A 140 11.65 -1.13 2.25
N TYR A 141 12.06 -2.36 1.89
CA TYR A 141 12.03 -3.52 2.78
C TYR A 141 12.85 -3.31 4.06
N ALA A 142 14.08 -2.80 3.93
CA ALA A 142 14.97 -2.57 5.07
C ALA A 142 14.40 -1.51 6.03
N GLN A 143 13.81 -0.44 5.49
CA GLN A 143 13.17 0.60 6.29
C GLN A 143 11.93 0.08 7.01
N ALA A 144 11.07 -0.68 6.32
CA ALA A 144 9.90 -1.32 6.89
C ALA A 144 10.28 -2.28 8.04
N SER A 145 11.31 -3.11 7.81
CA SER A 145 11.84 -4.04 8.81
C SER A 145 12.33 -3.31 10.05
N LYS A 146 13.06 -2.21 9.87
CA LYS A 146 13.53 -1.37 10.99
C LYS A 146 12.36 -0.79 11.78
N MET A 147 11.35 -0.25 11.10
CA MET A 147 10.16 0.31 11.78
C MET A 147 9.43 -0.75 12.60
N ILE A 148 9.28 -1.97 12.07
CA ILE A 148 8.67 -3.10 12.78
C ILE A 148 9.48 -3.47 14.02
N MET A 149 10.81 -3.56 13.87
CA MET A 149 11.71 -3.84 14.99
C MET A 149 11.68 -2.76 16.08
N ASP A 150 11.46 -1.50 15.71
CA ASP A 150 11.40 -0.37 16.64
C ASP A 150 10.02 -0.16 17.30
N ALA A 151 9.02 -0.99 16.98
CA ALA A 151 7.68 -0.92 17.54
C ALA A 151 7.51 -1.78 18.80
N LYS A 152 6.75 -1.29 19.78
CA LYS A 152 6.29 -2.10 20.93
C LYS A 152 5.13 -3.03 20.55
N GLU A 153 4.33 -2.59 19.60
CA GLU A 153 3.20 -3.33 19.06
C GLU A 153 3.03 -3.05 17.57
N VAL A 154 2.72 -4.10 16.80
CA VAL A 154 2.32 -3.99 15.40
C VAL A 154 0.82 -4.28 15.27
N LEU A 155 0.05 -3.29 14.83
CA LEU A 155 -1.36 -3.41 14.48
C LEU A 155 -1.48 -3.77 13.00
N VAL A 156 -1.79 -5.03 12.71
CA VAL A 156 -2.00 -5.53 11.34
C VAL A 156 -3.46 -5.34 10.95
N VAL A 157 -3.73 -4.66 9.85
CA VAL A 157 -5.10 -4.30 9.42
C VAL A 157 -5.37 -4.68 7.98
N GLY A 158 -6.44 -5.42 7.75
CA GLY A 158 -6.96 -5.69 6.41
C GLY A 158 -6.01 -6.45 5.49
N THR A 159 -5.26 -7.41 6.04
CA THR A 159 -4.31 -8.23 5.27
C THR A 159 -4.84 -9.64 5.08
N SER A 160 -4.92 -10.13 3.84
CA SER A 160 -5.39 -11.50 3.55
C SER A 160 -4.35 -12.58 3.80
N PHE A 161 -3.09 -12.21 4.02
CA PHE A 161 -1.98 -13.16 4.18
C PHE A 161 -1.76 -14.09 2.98
N VAL A 162 -2.35 -13.80 1.82
CA VAL A 162 -2.10 -14.58 0.60
C VAL A 162 -0.72 -14.26 0.02
N THR A 163 -0.25 -13.02 0.19
CA THR A 163 1.09 -12.59 -0.26
C THR A 163 2.13 -12.81 0.83
N SER A 164 3.35 -13.19 0.42
CA SER A 164 4.48 -13.42 1.32
C SER A 164 4.82 -12.18 2.17
N THR A 165 4.69 -10.96 1.63
CA THR A 165 4.99 -9.70 2.32
C THR A 165 4.30 -9.60 3.68
N SER A 166 3.00 -9.90 3.72
CA SER A 166 2.23 -9.84 4.96
C SER A 166 2.67 -10.88 6.00
N TRP A 167 3.07 -12.07 5.55
CA TRP A 167 3.64 -13.09 6.43
C TRP A 167 5.00 -12.67 6.96
N ILE A 168 5.91 -12.25 6.08
CA ILE A 168 7.30 -11.90 6.43
C ILE A 168 7.34 -10.83 7.52
N PHE A 169 6.60 -9.73 7.35
CA PHE A 169 6.61 -8.64 8.32
C PHE A 169 5.90 -8.98 9.63
N THR A 170 4.82 -9.76 9.56
CA THR A 170 4.10 -10.20 10.77
C THR A 170 4.92 -11.22 11.56
N ASP A 171 5.57 -12.15 10.88
CA ASP A 171 6.43 -13.16 11.48
C ASP A 171 7.68 -12.52 12.10
N MET A 172 8.29 -11.55 11.41
CA MET A 172 9.40 -10.75 11.93
C MET A 172 9.04 -10.06 13.25
N ALA A 173 7.85 -9.48 13.37
CA ALA A 173 7.38 -8.88 14.61
C ALA A 173 7.25 -9.93 15.74
N LYS A 174 6.65 -11.08 15.44
CA LYS A 174 6.45 -12.19 16.39
C LYS A 174 7.78 -12.80 16.85
N ALA A 175 8.72 -13.03 15.95
CA ALA A 175 10.03 -13.61 16.25
C ALA A 175 10.84 -12.74 17.23
N ARG A 176 10.59 -11.42 17.24
CA ARG A 176 11.19 -10.46 18.19
C ARG A 176 10.44 -10.39 19.54
N GLY A 177 9.31 -11.08 19.68
CA GLY A 177 8.43 -10.96 20.85
C GLY A 177 7.60 -9.67 20.85
N THR A 178 7.50 -8.98 19.71
CA THR A 178 6.64 -7.79 19.57
C THR A 178 5.19 -8.22 19.62
N LYS A 179 4.36 -7.49 20.38
CA LYS A 179 2.92 -7.76 20.38
C LYS A 179 2.35 -7.51 18.98
N VAL A 180 1.57 -8.46 18.47
CA VAL A 180 0.87 -8.33 17.19
C VAL A 180 -0.63 -8.37 17.44
N THR A 181 -1.34 -7.33 17.02
CA THR A 181 -2.80 -7.25 17.07
C THR A 181 -3.33 -7.27 15.64
N LEU A 182 -4.32 -8.14 15.36
CA LEU A 182 -4.88 -8.30 14.02
C LEU A 182 -6.33 -7.77 13.96
N ILE A 183 -6.62 -6.93 12.97
CA ILE A 183 -7.97 -6.43 12.65
C ILE A 183 -8.23 -6.58 11.14
N ASN A 184 -8.83 -7.70 10.73
CA ASN A 184 -9.10 -7.99 9.32
C ASN A 184 -10.56 -7.80 8.88
N ASP A 185 -11.49 -7.80 9.82
CA ASP A 185 -12.93 -7.62 9.57
C ASP A 185 -13.42 -6.34 10.25
N ASN A 186 -14.28 -5.58 9.56
CA ASN A 186 -14.88 -4.33 10.02
C ASN A 186 -13.81 -3.37 10.57
N ALA A 187 -12.79 -3.13 9.76
CA ALA A 187 -11.64 -2.31 10.13
C ALA A 187 -12.06 -0.86 10.44
N GLU A 188 -13.04 -0.35 9.70
CA GLU A 188 -13.63 0.98 9.87
C GLU A 188 -14.15 1.21 11.30
N ALA A 189 -14.76 0.21 11.94
CA ALA A 189 -15.19 0.35 13.33
C ALA A 189 -14.13 -0.10 14.34
N LYS A 190 -13.46 -1.23 14.09
CA LYS A 190 -12.59 -1.89 15.07
C LYS A 190 -11.27 -1.15 15.28
N VAL A 191 -10.67 -0.57 14.22
CA VAL A 191 -9.41 0.19 14.35
C VAL A 191 -9.62 1.41 15.24
N GLN A 192 -10.68 2.18 15.00
CA GLN A 192 -11.00 3.35 15.80
C GLN A 192 -11.19 2.98 17.28
N LYS A 193 -12.04 1.98 17.56
CA LYS A 193 -12.29 1.52 18.93
C LYS A 193 -11.03 1.02 19.63
N TYR A 194 -10.16 0.33 18.88
CA TYR A 194 -8.90 -0.17 19.41
C TYR A 194 -7.97 0.97 19.84
N LEU A 195 -7.76 1.96 18.96
CA LEU A 195 -6.88 3.09 19.25
C LEU A 195 -7.44 3.97 20.37
N GLN A 196 -8.74 4.24 20.40
CA GLN A 196 -9.40 4.93 21.52
C GLN A 196 -9.12 4.24 22.85
N GLY A 197 -9.21 2.92 22.90
CA GLY A 197 -8.93 2.15 24.11
C GLY A 197 -7.48 2.23 24.61
N ILE A 198 -6.55 2.73 23.78
CA ILE A 198 -5.12 2.85 24.10
C ILE A 198 -4.72 4.29 24.39
N PHE A 199 -5.23 5.24 23.61
CA PHE A 199 -4.82 6.64 23.65
C PHE A 199 -5.78 7.54 24.44
N ASP A 200 -7.07 7.20 24.53
CA ASP A 200 -8.06 8.02 25.25
C ASP A 200 -8.24 7.57 26.72
N LYS A 201 -7.47 6.56 27.17
CA LYS A 201 -7.48 6.06 28.56
C LYS A 201 -6.36 6.64 29.43
N GLU A 202 -5.75 7.74 28.99
CA GLU A 202 -4.82 8.56 29.78
C GLU A 202 -5.56 9.81 30.28
#